data_AF-A0A4Q8TTS0-F1
#
_entry.id   AF-A0A4Q8TTS0-F1
#
_cell.length_a   1.000
_cell.length_b   1.000
_cell.length_c   1.000
_cell.angle_alpha   90.00
_cell.angle_beta   90.00
_cell.angle_gamma   90.00
#
_symmetry.space_group_name_H-M   'P 1'
#
loop_
_entity.id
_entity.type
_entity.pdbx_description
1 polymer ?
#
loop_
_entity_poly.entity_id
_entity_poly.type
_entity_poly.pdbx_seq_one_letter_code
_entity_poly.pdbx_strand_id
1 'polypeptide(L)' 'MSALDIYLMQLRNSRVGFVEGIEIAKNFVLSEGGEVSFTEDGEVVLFMQGENAYCFQLFPDIDRFYYEI' A
#
# COMPACT_ATOMS: atom_id res chain seq x y z
N MET A 1 13.16 -9.37 0.52
CA MET A 1 11.94 -8.74 1.05
C MET A 1 12.38 -7.57 1.91
N SER A 2 12.01 -6.36 1.52
CA SER A 2 12.25 -5.14 2.27
C SER A 2 11.32 -5.06 3.49
N ALA A 3 11.52 -4.04 4.35
CA ALA A 3 10.57 -3.75 5.42
C ALA A 3 9.17 -3.40 4.86
N LEU A 4 9.11 -2.68 3.73
CA LEU A 4 7.87 -2.30 3.07
C LEU A 4 7.10 -3.54 2.57
N ASP A 5 7.75 -4.43 1.83
CA ASP A 5 7.15 -5.67 1.32
C ASP A 5 6.61 -6.55 2.44
N ILE A 6 7.39 -6.74 3.51
CA ILE A 6 6.96 -7.53 4.67
C ILE A 6 5.71 -6.94 5.31
N TYR A 7 5.68 -5.62 5.50
CA TYR A 7 4.55 -4.94 6.12
C TYR A 7 3.29 -5.02 5.24
N LEU A 8 3.43 -4.75 3.93
CA LEU A 8 2.31 -4.83 2.99
C LEU A 8 1.79 -6.25 2.82
N MET A 9 2.66 -7.26 2.86
CA MET A 9 2.26 -8.66 2.87
C MET A 9 1.41 -9.00 4.09
N GLN A 10 1.82 -8.55 5.28
CA GLN A 10 1.06 -8.74 6.52
C GLN A 10 -0.29 -8.02 6.46
N LEU A 11 -0.29 -6.79 5.93
CA LEU A 11 -1.50 -6.00 5.77
C LEU A 11 -2.49 -6.67 4.82
N ARG A 12 -2.04 -7.15 3.65
CA ARG A 12 -2.88 -7.94 2.73
C ARG A 12 -3.46 -9.18 3.40
N ASN A 13 -2.69 -9.86 4.25
CA ASN A 13 -3.15 -11.05 4.97
C ASN A 13 -4.13 -10.74 6.12
N SER A 14 -4.16 -9.50 6.63
CA SER A 14 -5.09 -9.06 7.68
C SER A 14 -6.53 -8.89 7.20
N ARG A 15 -6.78 -8.94 5.88
CA ARG A 15 -8.11 -8.83 5.24
C ARG A 15 -8.84 -7.51 5.52
N VAL A 16 -8.10 -6.44 5.78
CA VAL A 16 -8.66 -5.07 5.79
C VAL A 16 -9.17 -4.68 4.40
N GLY A 17 -10.16 -3.78 4.39
CA GLY A 17 -10.67 -3.19 3.16
C GLY A 17 -9.62 -2.37 2.42
N PHE A 18 -9.87 -2.03 1.16
CA PHE A 18 -8.91 -1.28 0.34
C PHE A 18 -8.63 0.11 0.92
N VAL A 19 -9.69 0.85 1.29
CA VAL A 19 -9.57 2.22 1.85
C VAL A 19 -8.83 2.18 3.18
N GLU A 20 -9.20 1.26 4.07
CA GLU A 20 -8.53 1.09 5.36
C GLU A 20 -7.07 0.65 5.19
N GLY A 21 -6.81 -0.30 4.29
CA GLY A 21 -5.45 -0.77 3.99
C GLY A 21 -4.55 0.34 3.45
N ILE A 22 -5.05 1.20 2.57
CA ILE A 22 -4.30 2.35 2.09
C ILE A 22 -3.93 3.29 3.24
N GLU A 23 -4.87 3.62 4.12
CA GLU A 23 -4.59 4.54 5.23
C GLU A 23 -3.56 3.96 6.20
N ILE A 24 -3.66 2.66 6.50
CA ILE A 24 -2.66 1.96 7.33
C ILE A 24 -1.28 1.95 6.66
N ALA A 25 -1.22 1.66 5.35
CA ALA A 25 0.02 1.59 4.61
C ALA A 25 0.71 2.97 4.48
N LYS A 26 -0.07 4.02 4.19
CA LYS A 26 0.42 5.41 4.16
C LYS A 26 1.01 5.81 5.50
N ASN A 27 0.29 5.55 6.60
CA ASN A 27 0.75 5.92 7.94
C ASN A 27 2.08 5.23 8.29
N PHE A 28 2.24 3.95 7.93
CA PHE A 28 3.49 3.23 8.10
C PHE A 28 4.65 3.89 7.33
N VAL A 29 4.47 4.11 6.02
CA VAL A 29 5.51 4.70 5.15
C VAL A 29 5.90 6.10 5.63
N LEU A 30 4.94 6.95 5.97
CA LEU A 30 5.19 8.29 6.49
C LEU A 30 5.91 8.26 7.84
N SER A 31 5.58 7.29 8.71
CA SER A 31 6.25 7.14 10.02
C SER A 31 7.71 6.71 9.90
N GLU A 32 8.05 5.99 8.84
CA GLU A 32 9.41 5.55 8.50
C GLU A 32 10.18 6.58 7.65
N GLY A 33 9.59 7.77 7.40
CA GLY A 33 10.21 8.85 6.63
C GLY A 33 10.18 8.62 5.11
N GLY A 34 9.30 7.75 4.63
CA GLY A 34 9.03 7.56 3.21
C GLY A 34 8.05 8.59 2.64
N GLU A 35 7.66 8.38 1.39
CA GLU A 35 6.81 9.28 0.61
C GLU A 35 5.58 8.56 0.06
N VAL A 36 4.50 9.31 -0.14
CA VAL A 36 3.26 8.82 -0.74
C VAL A 36 2.94 9.70 -1.94
N SER A 37 2.67 9.09 -3.08
CA SER A 37 2.21 9.79 -4.28
C SER A 37 0.95 9.11 -4.85
N PHE A 38 0.27 9.83 -5.74
CA PHE A 38 -0.95 9.38 -6.38
C PHE A 38 -0.75 9.45 -7.90
N THR A 39 -1.13 8.40 -8.62
CA THR A 39 -1.09 8.40 -10.09
C THR A 39 -2.33 9.12 -10.65
N GLU A 40 -2.28 9.53 -11.92
CA GLU A 40 -3.45 10.13 -12.60
C GLU A 40 -4.65 9.18 -12.65
N ASP A 41 -4.39 7.87 -12.60
CA ASP A 41 -5.39 6.81 -12.57
C ASP A 41 -5.94 6.52 -11.16
N GLY A 42 -5.50 7.26 -10.15
CA GLY A 42 -5.98 7.16 -8.77
C GLY A 42 -5.33 6.05 -7.94
N GLU A 43 -4.23 5.46 -8.41
CA GLU A 43 -3.46 4.48 -7.64
C GLU A 43 -2.61 5.18 -6.58
N VAL A 44 -2.36 4.50 -5.47
CA VAL A 44 -1.51 5.02 -4.39
C VAL A 44 -0.14 4.37 -4.49
N VAL A 45 0.89 5.19 -4.68
CA VAL A 45 2.28 4.74 -4.75
C VAL A 45 2.98 5.10 -3.44
N LEU A 46 3.58 4.10 -2.81
CA LEU A 46 4.32 4.21 -1.57
C LEU A 46 5.80 4.07 -1.85
N PHE A 47 6.61 5.06 -1.48
CA PHE A 47 8.06 5.03 -1.65
C PHE A 47 8.75 4.97 -0.29
N MET A 48 9.61 3.98 -0.10
CA MET A 48 10.39 3.84 1.14
C MET A 48 11.72 3.17 0.84
N GLN A 49 12.83 3.78 1.32
CA GLN A 49 14.17 3.20 1.25
C GLN A 49 14.61 2.75 -0.16
N GLY A 50 14.18 3.45 -1.22
CA GLY A 50 14.55 3.14 -2.61
C GLY A 50 13.62 2.14 -3.31
N GLU A 51 12.52 1.74 -2.68
CA GLU A 51 11.54 0.81 -3.23
C GLU A 51 10.18 1.49 -3.37
N ASN A 52 9.45 1.15 -4.45
CA ASN A 52 8.09 1.60 -4.69
C ASN A 52 7.12 0.44 -4.45
N ALA A 53 5.98 0.72 -3.84
CA ALA A 53 4.85 -0.21 -3.82
C ALA A 53 3.61 0.47 -4.40
N TYR A 54 2.98 -0.19 -5.36
CA TYR A 54 1.77 0.26 -6.04
C TYR A 54 0.57 -0.40 -5.38
N CYS A 55 -0.28 0.38 -4.72
CA CYS A 55 -1.47 -0.09 -4.04
C CYS A 55 -2.70 0.15 -4.92
N PHE A 56 -3.49 -0.92 -5.13
CA PHE A 56 -4.63 -0.89 -6.04
C PHE A 56 -5.78 -1.78 -5.54
N GLN A 57 -6.96 -1.56 -6.12
CA GLN A 57 -8.12 -2.42 -5.93
C GLN A 57 -8.34 -3.23 -7.21
N LEU A 58 -8.10 -4.54 -7.15
CA LEU A 58 -8.17 -5.40 -8.34
C LEU A 58 -9.61 -5.56 -8.87
N PHE A 59 -10.59 -5.58 -7.98
CA PHE A 59 -12.01 -5.72 -8.33
C PHE A 59 -12.84 -4.71 -7.53
N PRO A 60 -13.67 -3.87 -8.18
CA PRO A 60 -14.50 -2.87 -7.50
C PRO A 60 -15.48 -3.47 -6.48
N ASP A 61 -15.99 -4.67 -6.76
CA ASP A 61 -16.97 -5.36 -5.90
C ASP A 61 -16.32 -6.10 -4.72
N ILE A 62 -14.99 -6.17 -4.68
CA ILE A 62 -14.24 -6.85 -3.62
C ILE A 62 -13.48 -5.80 -2.83
N ASP A 63 -13.91 -5.58 -1.60
CA ASP A 63 -13.21 -4.70 -0.66
C ASP A 63 -11.98 -5.41 -0.08
N ARG A 64 -10.87 -5.33 -0.80
CA ARG A 64 -9.58 -5.91 -0.40
C ARG A 64 -8.42 -5.03 -0.82
N PHE A 65 -7.44 -4.95 0.07
CA PHE A 65 -6.15 -4.33 -0.21
C PHE A 65 -5.24 -5.24 -1.05
N TYR A 66 -4.76 -4.72 -2.20
CA TYR A 66 -3.74 -5.35 -3.04
C TYR A 66 -2.55 -4.41 -3.23
N TYR A 67 -1.38 -5.00 -3.48
CA TYR A 67 -0.16 -4.26 -3.78
C TYR A 67 0.78 -5.05 -4.69
N GLU A 68 1.65 -4.33 -5.40
CA GLU A 68 2.80 -4.81 -6.17
C GLU A 68 4.04 -3.95 -5.86
N ILE A 69 5.24 -4.49 -6.07
CA ILE A 69 6.55 -3.81 -5.86
C ILE A 69 7.33 -3.79 -7.17
#